data_AF-A0A4R0ESG9-F1
#
_entry.id   AF-A0A4R0ESG9-F1
#
_cell.length_a   1.000
_cell.length_b   1.000
_cell.length_c   1.000
_cell.angle_alpha   90.00
_cell.angle_beta   90.00
_cell.angle_gamma   90.00
#
_symmetry.space_group_name_H-M   'P 1'
#
loop_
_entity.id
_entity.type
_entity.pdbx_description
1 polymer ?
#
loop_
_entity_poly.entity_id
_entity_poly.type
_entity_poly.pdbx_seq_one_letter_code
_entity_poly.pdbx_strand_id
1 'polypeptide(L)'
;MYRLSLVLLTLSLAACQPSTSVWQQQHDFICQSLIEGFLKASGQQNFELNQKSDVMDSVIPQRLFSYQSGSTRTTLIGETQRKELRFVCWNDAQHFAIAQHDPNHAPRQALLTVQLHLPKTTDTWQVSAPKTR
;
A
#
# COMPACT_ATOMS: atom_id res chain seq x y z
N MET A 1 -4.15 43.46 -23.38
CA MET A 1 -5.07 42.29 -23.30
C MET A 1 -4.29 40.99 -23.09
N TYR A 2 -3.48 40.89 -22.02
CA TYR A 2 -2.69 39.66 -21.73
C TYR A 2 -2.87 39.14 -20.30
N ARG A 3 -3.50 39.93 -19.41
CA ARG A 3 -3.69 39.56 -18.00
C ARG A 3 -4.75 38.48 -17.78
N LEU A 4 -5.69 38.34 -18.71
CA LEU A 4 -6.75 37.32 -18.65
C LEU A 4 -6.31 35.93 -19.12
N SER A 5 -5.27 35.83 -19.95
CA SER A 5 -4.75 34.53 -20.42
C SER A 5 -4.05 33.73 -19.33
N LEU A 6 -3.50 34.39 -18.31
CA LEU A 6 -2.74 33.72 -17.25
C LEU A 6 -3.64 33.04 -16.21
N VAL A 7 -4.87 33.51 -16.05
CA VAL A 7 -5.85 32.95 -15.11
C VAL A 7 -6.47 31.65 -15.64
N LEU A 8 -6.60 31.49 -16.95
CA LEU A 8 -7.14 30.27 -17.56
C LEU A 8 -6.17 29.08 -17.50
N LEU A 9 -4.87 29.32 -17.39
CA LEU A 9 -3.86 28.25 -17.34
C LEU A 9 -3.75 27.59 -15.96
N THR A 10 -4.25 28.22 -14.88
CA THR A 10 -4.15 27.65 -13.52
C THR A 10 -5.30 26.71 -13.16
N LEU A 11 -6.44 26.75 -13.87
CA LEU A 11 -7.57 25.85 -13.63
C LEU A 11 -7.39 24.44 -14.22
N SER A 12 -6.45 24.25 -15.15
CA SER A 12 -6.12 22.92 -15.69
C SER A 12 -5.18 22.10 -14.80
N LEU A 13 -4.73 22.66 -13.66
CA LEU A 13 -3.94 21.95 -12.65
C LEU A 13 -4.78 21.29 -11.55
N ALA A 14 -6.09 21.07 -11.77
CA ALA A 14 -6.86 20.12 -10.96
C ALA A 14 -6.28 18.72 -11.19
N ALA A 15 -5.26 18.42 -10.41
CA ALA A 15 -4.43 17.23 -10.47
C ALA A 15 -5.34 16.00 -10.47
N CYS A 16 -5.08 15.09 -11.42
CA CYS A 16 -5.54 13.72 -11.37
C CYS A 16 -4.95 13.05 -10.12
N GLN A 17 -5.57 13.25 -8.96
CA GLN A 17 -5.36 12.36 -7.84
C GLN A 17 -6.21 11.12 -8.09
N PRO A 18 -5.62 9.90 -8.06
CA PRO A 18 -6.42 8.70 -8.17
C PRO A 18 -7.36 8.69 -6.96
N SER A 19 -8.67 8.79 -7.23
CA SER A 19 -9.71 8.68 -6.22
C SER A 19 -9.80 7.24 -5.73
N THR A 20 -8.80 6.77 -4.99
CA THR A 20 -8.89 5.48 -4.31
C THR A 20 -9.97 5.59 -3.24
N SER A 21 -10.87 4.62 -3.17
CA SER A 21 -11.92 4.62 -2.14
C SER A 21 -11.28 4.59 -0.74
N VAL A 22 -11.95 5.19 0.25
CA VAL A 22 -11.49 5.16 1.66
C VAL A 22 -11.25 3.72 2.12
N TRP A 23 -12.10 2.79 1.66
CA TRP A 23 -11.95 1.36 1.88
C TRP A 23 -10.64 0.81 1.30
N GLN A 24 -10.30 1.18 0.06
CA GLN A 24 -9.06 0.75 -0.57
C GLN A 24 -7.83 1.27 0.16
N GLN A 25 -7.86 2.52 0.61
CA GLN A 25 -6.77 3.12 1.37
C GLN A 25 -6.56 2.42 2.72
N GLN A 26 -7.65 2.08 3.41
CA GLN A 26 -7.59 1.32 4.66
C GLN A 26 -7.08 -0.11 4.42
N HIS A 27 -7.57 -0.78 3.38
CA HIS A 27 -7.10 -2.10 2.99
C HIS A 27 -5.59 -2.08 2.71
N ASP A 28 -5.13 -1.12 1.90
CA ASP A 28 -3.72 -0.96 1.55
C ASP A 28 -2.84 -0.67 2.77
N PHE A 29 -3.34 0.09 3.73
CA PHE A 29 -2.63 0.37 4.98
C PHE A 29 -2.45 -0.89 5.83
N ILE A 30 -3.50 -1.70 5.98
CA ILE A 30 -3.45 -2.96 6.75
C ILE A 30 -2.48 -3.93 6.08
N CYS A 31 -2.64 -4.17 4.78
CA CYS A 31 -1.76 -5.08 4.03
C CYS A 31 -0.29 -4.65 4.09
N GLN A 32 -0.01 -3.36 3.89
CA GLN A 32 1.36 -2.84 3.99
C GLN A 32 1.94 -3.04 5.40
N SER A 33 1.15 -2.77 6.45
CA SER A 33 1.60 -2.96 7.84
C SER A 33 1.90 -4.42 8.16
N LEU A 34 1.09 -5.36 7.64
CA LEU A 34 1.32 -6.80 7.81
C LEU A 34 2.61 -7.25 7.12
N ILE A 35 2.85 -6.80 5.89
CA ILE A 35 4.06 -7.17 5.14
C ILE A 35 5.30 -6.55 5.79
N GLU A 36 5.25 -5.28 6.18
CA GLU A 36 6.35 -4.63 6.89
C GLU A 36 6.65 -5.31 8.23
N GLY A 37 5.61 -5.71 8.97
CA GLY A 37 5.75 -6.50 10.20
C GLY A 37 6.44 -7.84 9.95
N PHE A 38 6.03 -8.55 8.89
CA PHE A 38 6.66 -9.80 8.45
C PHE A 38 8.13 -9.59 8.07
N LEU A 39 8.43 -8.57 7.25
CA LEU A 39 9.80 -8.24 6.83
C LEU A 39 10.70 -7.88 8.01
N LYS A 40 10.18 -7.15 9.00
CA LYS A 40 10.93 -6.85 10.23
C LYS A 40 11.19 -8.12 11.04
N ALA A 41 10.19 -8.97 11.22
CA ALA A 41 10.31 -10.23 11.93
C ALA A 41 11.26 -11.22 11.24
N SER A 42 11.34 -11.20 9.91
CA SER A 42 12.24 -12.05 9.13
C SER A 42 13.67 -11.48 8.97
N GLY A 43 13.97 -10.32 9.56
CA GLY A 43 15.28 -9.65 9.43
C GLY A 43 15.50 -8.97 8.06
N GLN A 44 14.45 -8.80 7.26
CA GLN A 44 14.46 -8.18 5.93
C GLN A 44 14.03 -6.70 5.98
N GLN A 45 14.46 -5.95 7.00
CA GLN A 45 14.08 -4.56 7.21
C GLN A 45 14.59 -3.56 6.16
N ASN A 46 15.53 -3.98 5.30
CA ASN A 46 16.10 -3.15 4.24
C ASN A 46 15.20 -3.11 2.99
N PHE A 47 14.04 -3.77 3.02
CA PHE A 47 13.10 -3.78 1.91
C PHE A 47 12.08 -2.65 2.07
N GLU A 48 11.98 -1.82 1.04
CA GLU A 48 11.06 -0.69 1.00
C GLU A 48 9.98 -0.96 -0.05
N LEU A 49 8.77 -0.46 0.23
CA LEU A 49 7.66 -0.57 -0.70
C LEU A 49 7.97 0.22 -1.98
N ASN A 50 7.91 -0.47 -3.12
CA ASN A 50 8.12 0.12 -4.43
C ASN A 50 6.79 0.39 -5.16
N GLN A 51 5.94 -0.62 -5.28
CA GLN A 51 4.70 -0.53 -6.09
C GLN A 51 3.56 -1.35 -5.49
N LYS A 52 2.33 -0.93 -5.80
CA LYS A 52 1.08 -1.62 -5.48
C LYS A 52 0.27 -1.80 -6.78
N SER A 53 -0.30 -2.98 -7.00
CA SER A 53 -1.17 -3.24 -8.16
C SER A 53 -2.26 -4.26 -7.83
N ASP A 54 -3.34 -4.26 -8.59
CA ASP A 54 -4.41 -5.25 -8.46
C ASP A 54 -4.05 -6.54 -9.19
N VAL A 55 -4.44 -7.69 -8.63
CA VAL A 55 -4.25 -9.00 -9.28
C VAL A 55 -5.50 -9.33 -10.10
N MET A 56 -5.38 -9.18 -11.42
CA MET A 56 -6.51 -9.19 -12.36
C MET A 56 -7.25 -10.54 -12.47
N ASP A 57 -6.62 -11.67 -12.11
CA ASP A 57 -7.13 -13.03 -12.33
C ASP A 57 -7.53 -13.77 -11.04
N SER A 58 -7.91 -13.06 -9.99
CA SER A 58 -8.24 -13.65 -8.69
C SER A 58 -9.75 -13.67 -8.39
N VAL A 59 -10.27 -14.84 -7.99
CA VAL A 59 -11.69 -15.02 -7.56
C VAL A 59 -11.99 -14.20 -6.30
N ILE A 60 -10.98 -14.01 -5.46
CA ILE A 60 -11.01 -13.13 -4.28
C ILE A 60 -10.16 -11.90 -4.61
N PRO A 61 -10.65 -10.67 -4.41
CA PRO A 61 -9.88 -9.45 -4.69
C PRO A 61 -8.51 -9.50 -3.97
N GLN A 62 -7.45 -9.61 -4.76
CA GLN A 62 -6.07 -9.65 -4.28
C GLN A 62 -5.32 -8.40 -4.71
N ARG A 63 -4.47 -7.91 -3.80
CA ARG A 63 -3.58 -6.79 -4.05
C ARG A 63 -2.13 -7.24 -3.97
N LEU A 64 -1.36 -6.90 -5.00
CA LEU A 64 0.06 -7.17 -5.11
C LEU A 64 0.86 -6.00 -4.55
N PHE A 65 1.86 -6.31 -3.73
CA PHE A 65 2.80 -5.36 -3.16
C PHE A 65 4.22 -5.79 -3.53
N SER A 66 4.93 -4.93 -4.26
CA SER A 66 6.35 -5.10 -4.60
C SER A 66 7.22 -4.31 -3.63
N TYR A 67 8.20 -5.00 -3.05
CA TYR A 67 9.21 -4.44 -2.17
C TYR A 67 10.59 -4.61 -2.80
N GLN A 68 11.42 -3.58 -2.79
CA GLN A 68 12.78 -3.63 -3.28
C GLN A 68 13.77 -3.44 -2.14
N SER A 69 14.89 -4.18 -2.17
CA SER A 69 15.98 -3.93 -1.25
C SER A 69 16.58 -2.55 -1.50
N GLY A 70 16.59 -1.70 -0.48
CA GLY A 70 17.25 -0.40 -0.52
C GLY A 70 18.73 -0.55 -0.89
N SER A 71 19.20 0.30 -1.80
CA SER A 71 20.62 0.41 -2.12
C SER A 71 21.33 1.02 -0.92
N THR A 72 22.00 0.21 -0.09
CA THR A 72 22.92 0.76 0.90
C THR A 72 23.92 1.67 0.17
N ARG A 73 24.06 2.92 0.62
CA ARG A 73 24.90 4.00 0.03
C ARG A 73 26.41 3.69 -0.06
N THR A 74 26.79 2.44 0.13
CA THR A 74 28.14 1.89 -0.02
C THR A 74 28.17 0.96 -1.23
N THR A 75 27.89 1.50 -2.42
CA THR A 75 28.20 0.80 -3.68
C THR A 75 29.71 0.87 -3.90
N LEU A 76 30.42 -0.08 -3.28
CA LEU A 76 31.74 -0.49 -3.73
C LEU A 76 31.59 -1.12 -5.12
N ILE A 77 32.61 -0.93 -5.95
CA ILE A 77 32.70 -1.40 -7.34
C ILE A 77 32.34 -2.89 -7.40
N GLY A 78 31.17 -3.23 -7.96
CA GLY A 78 30.61 -4.60 -7.98
C GLY A 78 29.14 -4.63 -7.57
N GLU A 79 28.27 -4.15 -8.46
CA GLU A 79 26.81 -4.02 -8.27
C GLU A 79 26.16 -5.26 -7.60
N THR A 80 25.67 -5.10 -6.38
CA THR A 80 24.78 -6.11 -5.77
C THR A 80 23.39 -5.94 -6.37
N GLN A 81 22.91 -6.96 -7.09
CA GLN A 81 21.61 -6.89 -7.73
C GLN A 81 20.51 -6.58 -6.70
N ARG A 82 19.70 -5.56 -6.99
CA ARG A 82 18.52 -5.23 -6.19
C ARG A 82 17.59 -6.43 -6.16
N LYS A 83 17.30 -6.91 -4.96
CA LYS A 83 16.35 -8.00 -4.76
C LYS A 83 14.95 -7.41 -4.71
N GLU A 84 14.02 -8.06 -5.40
CA GLU A 84 12.60 -7.74 -5.34
C GLU A 84 11.86 -8.87 -4.62
N LEU A 85 11.03 -8.51 -3.65
CA LEU A 85 10.06 -9.39 -3.01
C LEU A 85 8.66 -8.93 -3.41
N ARG A 86 7.80 -9.89 -3.72
CA ARG A 86 6.40 -9.61 -4.06
C ARG A 86 5.51 -10.36 -3.10
N PHE A 87 4.48 -9.69 -2.61
CA PHE A 87 3.50 -10.25 -1.69
C PHE A 87 2.11 -10.01 -2.25
N VAL A 88 1.25 -11.01 -2.12
CA VAL A 88 -0.19 -10.84 -2.31
C VAL A 88 -0.84 -10.69 -0.95
N CYS A 89 -1.81 -9.78 -0.86
CA CYS A 89 -2.66 -9.60 0.29
C CYS A 89 -4.12 -9.76 -0.12
N TRP A 90 -4.90 -10.44 0.69
CA TRP A 90 -6.35 -10.54 0.54
C TRP A 90 -7.04 -10.40 1.88
N ASN A 91 -8.31 -10.02 1.83
CA ASN A 91 -9.20 -9.94 2.97
C ASN A 91 -10.43 -10.80 2.71
N ASP A 92 -10.67 -11.77 3.59
CA ASP A 92 -11.90 -12.56 3.63
C ASP A 92 -12.59 -12.36 4.98
N ALA A 93 -13.77 -11.71 4.98
CA ALA A 93 -14.57 -11.50 6.19
C ALA A 93 -13.78 -10.96 7.41
N GLN A 94 -12.90 -9.97 7.22
CA GLN A 94 -12.01 -9.37 8.23
C GLN A 94 -10.75 -10.19 8.60
N HIS A 95 -10.53 -11.31 7.92
CA HIS A 95 -9.27 -12.04 7.95
C HIS A 95 -8.36 -11.51 6.85
N PHE A 96 -7.36 -10.74 7.25
CA PHE A 96 -6.31 -10.29 6.36
C PHE A 96 -5.21 -11.35 6.33
N ALA A 97 -4.82 -11.75 5.14
CA ALA A 97 -3.74 -12.71 4.95
C ALA A 97 -2.77 -12.20 3.90
N ILE A 98 -1.49 -12.53 4.10
CA ILE A 98 -0.42 -12.24 3.16
C ILE A 98 0.27 -13.54 2.76
N ALA A 99 0.70 -13.62 1.50
CA ALA A 99 1.56 -14.69 1.01
C ALA A 99 2.61 -14.11 0.08
N GLN A 100 3.76 -14.77 -0.04
CA GLN A 100 4.75 -14.40 -1.04
C GLN A 100 4.21 -14.73 -2.43
N HIS A 101 4.24 -13.80 -3.36
CA HIS A 101 3.79 -14.00 -4.73
C HIS A 101 4.83 -14.82 -5.53
N ASP A 102 4.39 -15.89 -6.17
CA ASP A 102 5.17 -16.60 -7.20
C ASP A 102 4.51 -16.36 -8.54
N PRO A 103 5.21 -15.84 -9.56
CA PRO A 103 4.69 -15.87 -10.92
C PRO A 103 4.54 -17.30 -11.47
N ASN A 104 5.24 -18.30 -10.93
CA ASN A 104 5.30 -19.65 -11.49
C ASN A 104 4.44 -20.70 -10.76
N HIS A 105 3.80 -20.35 -9.63
CA HIS A 105 3.07 -21.31 -8.80
C HIS A 105 1.69 -20.75 -8.37
N ALA A 106 0.67 -21.61 -8.45
CA ALA A 106 -0.68 -21.39 -7.95
C ALA A 106 -0.71 -21.34 -6.39
N PRO A 107 -1.82 -20.92 -5.75
CA PRO A 107 -1.80 -20.04 -4.58
C PRO A 107 -1.07 -20.65 -3.38
N ARG A 108 -0.08 -19.89 -2.92
CA ARG A 108 0.78 -20.22 -1.79
C ARG A 108 0.02 -20.09 -0.47
N GLN A 109 0.36 -20.99 0.45
CA GLN A 109 -0.06 -20.96 1.86
C GLN A 109 0.17 -19.55 2.44
N ALA A 110 -0.79 -19.07 3.22
CA ALA A 110 -0.65 -17.78 3.90
C ALA A 110 0.59 -17.81 4.81
N LEU A 111 1.49 -16.84 4.62
CA LEU A 111 2.66 -16.64 5.47
C LEU A 111 2.25 -16.08 6.84
N LEU A 112 1.25 -15.21 6.83
CA LEU A 112 0.70 -14.59 8.02
C LEU A 112 -0.77 -14.30 7.78
N THR A 113 -1.60 -14.61 8.78
CA THR A 113 -3.02 -14.28 8.80
C THR A 113 -3.33 -13.57 10.11
N VAL A 114 -4.03 -12.46 10.01
CA VAL A 114 -4.46 -11.65 11.15
C VAL A 114 -5.95 -11.39 11.02
N GLN A 115 -6.68 -11.64 12.09
CA GLN A 115 -8.07 -11.22 12.21
C GLN A 115 -8.09 -9.83 12.83
N LEU A 116 -8.59 -8.84 12.08
CA LEU A 116 -8.71 -7.47 12.58
C LEU A 116 -10.17 -7.10 12.80
N HIS A 117 -10.51 -6.71 14.03
CA HIS A 117 -11.80 -6.10 14.31
C HIS A 117 -11.75 -4.62 13.94
N LEU A 118 -12.13 -4.30 12.70
CA LEU A 118 -12.20 -2.90 12.26
C LEU A 118 -13.46 -2.25 12.84
N PRO A 119 -13.35 -1.06 13.48
CA PRO A 119 -14.52 -0.29 13.86
C PRO A 119 -15.31 0.06 12.60
N LYS A 120 -16.60 -0.26 12.58
CA LYS A 120 -17.49 0.16 11.51
C LYS A 120 -17.57 1.68 11.57
N THR A 121 -17.31 2.35 10.46
CA THR A 121 -17.34 3.82 10.36
C THR A 121 -18.78 4.33 10.52
N THR A 122 -19.28 4.30 11.74
CA THR A 122 -20.51 4.97 12.18
C THR A 122 -20.29 5.67 13.52
N ASP A 123 -19.03 5.88 13.90
CA ASP A 123 -18.68 6.84 14.95
C ASP A 123 -18.44 8.18 14.28
N THR A 124 -19.50 8.97 14.23
CA THR A 124 -19.44 10.41 13.99
C THR A 124 -18.38 11.01 14.91
N TRP A 125 -17.23 11.40 14.35
CA TRP A 125 -16.26 12.22 15.05
C TRP A 125 -16.92 13.56 15.38
N GLN A 126 -17.49 13.67 16.59
CA GLN A 126 -17.90 14.93 17.17
C GLN A 126 -16.62 15.70 17.51
N VAL A 127 -16.04 16.34 16.51
CA VAL A 127 -15.01 17.36 16.73
C VAL A 127 -15.69 18.48 17.51
N SER A 128 -15.51 18.45 18.82
CA SER A 128 -15.93 19.52 19.71
C SER A 128 -15.09 20.74 19.35
N ALA A 129 -15.71 21.73 18.71
CA ALA A 129 -15.06 23.00 18.40
C ALA A 129 -14.54 23.63 19.71
N PRO A 130 -13.30 24.14 19.75
CA PRO A 130 -12.79 24.82 20.93
C PRO A 130 -13.64 26.07 21.20
N LYS A 131 -14.20 26.16 22.42
CA LYS A 131 -14.83 27.39 22.90
C LYS A 131 -13.75 28.45 23.05
N THR A 132 -13.70 29.40 22.12
CA THR A 132 -13.05 30.69 22.32
C THR A 132 -13.84 31.47 23.38
N ARG A 133 -13.25 31.66 24.55
CA ARG A 133 -13.63 32.72 25.49
C ARG A 133 -12.63 33.86 25.37
#